data_AF-A0A286TV48-F1
#
_entry.id   AF-A0A286TV48-F1
#
_cell.length_a   1.000
_cell.length_b   1.000
_cell.length_c   1.000
_cell.angle_alpha   90.00
_cell.angle_beta   90.00
_cell.angle_gamma   90.00
#
_symmetry.space_group_name_H-M   'P 1'
#
loop_
_entity.id
_entity.type
_entity.pdbx_description
1 polymer ?
#
loop_
_entity_poly.entity_id
_entity_poly.type
_entity_poly.pdbx_seq_one_letter_code
_entity_poly.pdbx_strand_id
1 'polypeptide(L)'
;MHIFQESDPIEIDYCEEYGLREYLSNVDYEGDNRCEDCYSLRLSTTARHAKEKGFDAFCSTLLFSKQQDHEKIREMGKQIGEQTGIPFEYRDYRHLCECSKDIAKKKMLYRQSYCGCIFSEFERFKDTTRNLYEGWKLKENLTNNSAP
;
A
#
# COMPACT_ATOMS: atom_id res chain seq x y z
N MET A 1 2.78 19.35 -1.38
CA MET A 1 3.02 18.03 -0.78
C MET A 1 4.31 18.15 -0.01
N HIS A 2 4.27 18.08 1.31
CA HIS A 2 5.49 18.15 2.12
C HIS A 2 6.15 16.77 2.12
N ILE A 3 7.46 16.74 1.87
CA ILE A 3 8.23 15.51 2.00
C ILE A 3 8.46 15.33 3.50
N PHE A 4 8.04 14.19 4.06
CA PHE A 4 8.10 13.93 5.50
C PHE A 4 9.50 14.21 6.11
N GLN A 5 10.57 13.91 5.36
CA GLN A 5 11.95 14.16 5.79
C GLN A 5 12.30 15.62 6.00
N GLU A 6 11.65 16.56 5.30
CA GLU A 6 11.90 17.99 5.45
C GLU A 6 11.46 18.48 6.83
N SER A 7 10.42 17.87 7.42
CA SER A 7 9.92 18.22 8.74
C SER A 7 10.47 17.33 9.86
N ASP A 8 10.81 16.08 9.55
CA ASP A 8 11.24 15.07 10.52
C ASP A 8 12.46 14.34 9.94
N PRO A 9 13.69 14.73 10.33
CA PRO A 9 14.90 14.14 9.76
C PRO A 9 15.05 12.69 10.25
N ILE A 10 14.69 11.76 9.37
CA ILE A 10 14.91 10.32 9.54
C ILE A 10 15.80 9.86 8.37
N GLU A 11 16.80 9.03 8.68
CA GLU A 11 17.61 8.37 7.67
C GLU A 11 16.75 7.41 6.85
N ILE A 12 16.76 7.54 5.53
CA ILE A 12 15.98 6.71 4.62
C ILE A 12 16.90 6.17 3.54
N ASP A 13 16.84 4.85 3.34
CA ASP A 13 17.42 4.16 2.20
C ASP A 13 16.32 3.96 1.14
N TYR A 14 16.47 4.58 -0.02
CA TYR A 14 15.45 4.61 -1.07
C TYR A 14 15.66 3.47 -2.06
N CYS A 15 14.62 2.65 -2.25
CA CYS A 15 14.51 1.80 -3.42
C CYS A 15 13.69 2.54 -4.49
N GLU A 16 14.36 3.02 -5.55
CA GLU A 16 13.71 3.75 -6.65
C GLU A 16 13.10 2.84 -7.72
N GLU A 17 13.31 1.53 -7.62
CA GLU A 17 12.76 0.56 -8.56
C GLU A 17 11.29 0.27 -8.25
N TYR A 18 10.41 0.53 -9.21
CA TYR A 18 8.97 0.27 -9.04
C TYR A 18 8.62 -1.23 -9.03
N GLY A 19 9.40 -2.08 -9.70
CA GLY A 19 9.24 -3.53 -9.64
C GLY A 19 7.95 -4.11 -10.25
N LEU A 20 7.19 -3.35 -11.05
CA LEU A 20 5.87 -3.79 -11.53
C LEU A 20 5.89 -5.12 -12.29
N ARG A 21 6.88 -5.32 -13.18
CA ARG A 21 6.96 -6.55 -13.99
C ARG A 21 7.19 -7.77 -13.11
N GLU A 22 8.13 -7.66 -12.17
CA GLU A 22 8.40 -8.72 -11.19
C GLU A 22 7.17 -8.98 -10.31
N TYR A 23 6.51 -7.92 -9.83
CA TYR A 23 5.27 -8.03 -9.05
C TYR A 23 4.21 -8.82 -9.82
N LEU A 24 3.95 -8.47 -11.07
CA LEU A 24 2.95 -9.16 -11.90
C LEU A 24 3.34 -10.61 -12.26
N SER A 25 4.63 -10.94 -12.27
CA SER A 25 5.10 -12.32 -12.49
C SER A 25 5.00 -13.21 -11.25
N ASN A 26 4.93 -12.62 -10.05
CA ASN A 26 4.93 -13.36 -8.78
C ASN A 26 3.58 -13.35 -8.06
N VAL A 27 2.60 -12.60 -8.56
CA VAL A 27 1.31 -12.42 -7.89
C VAL A 27 0.20 -13.02 -8.74
N ASP A 28 -0.50 -14.00 -8.19
CA ASP A 28 -1.74 -14.50 -8.76
C ASP A 28 -2.85 -13.48 -8.52
N TYR A 29 -3.19 -12.72 -9.56
CA TYR A 29 -4.19 -11.68 -9.50
C TYR A 29 -5.61 -12.15 -9.79
N GLU A 30 -5.77 -13.37 -10.29
CA GLU A 30 -7.08 -14.00 -10.52
C GLU A 30 -7.50 -14.86 -9.33
N GLY A 31 -6.53 -15.36 -8.55
CA GLY A 31 -6.75 -16.15 -7.34
C GLY A 31 -6.98 -15.36 -6.05
N ASP A 32 -7.36 -16.10 -5.00
CA ASP A 32 -7.67 -15.55 -3.67
C ASP A 32 -6.42 -15.18 -2.84
N ASN A 33 -5.22 -15.61 -3.28
CA ASN A 33 -3.98 -15.53 -2.49
C ASN A 33 -3.08 -14.34 -2.85
N ARG A 34 -3.54 -13.43 -3.73
CA ARG A 34 -2.82 -12.22 -4.17
C ARG A 34 -2.08 -11.45 -3.07
N CYS A 35 -2.72 -11.31 -1.91
CA CYS A 35 -2.15 -10.57 -0.78
C CYS A 35 -0.98 -11.32 -0.14
N GLU A 36 -1.03 -12.65 -0.08
CA GLU A 36 0.08 -13.47 0.45
C GLU A 36 1.29 -13.36 -0.46
N ASP A 37 1.11 -13.47 -1.78
CA ASP A 37 2.20 -13.28 -2.75
C ASP A 37 2.84 -11.90 -2.60
N CYS A 38 2.02 -10.85 -2.43
CA CYS A 38 2.48 -9.49 -2.17
C CYS A 38 3.27 -9.38 -0.85
N TYR A 39 2.80 -10.01 0.23
CA TYR A 39 3.51 -10.04 1.50
C TYR A 39 4.85 -10.76 1.35
N SER A 40 4.86 -11.92 0.70
CA SER A 40 6.07 -12.72 0.46
C SER A 40 7.12 -11.89 -0.26
N LEU A 41 6.76 -11.25 -1.39
CA LEU A 41 7.67 -10.44 -2.19
C LEU A 41 8.23 -9.25 -1.40
N ARG A 42 7.35 -8.51 -0.69
CA ARG A 42 7.73 -7.31 0.08
C ARG A 42 8.62 -7.66 1.27
N LEU A 43 8.22 -8.65 2.06
CA LEU A 43 8.95 -9.06 3.26
C LEU A 43 10.29 -9.69 2.91
N SER A 44 10.35 -10.54 1.88
CA SER A 44 11.60 -11.16 1.44
C SER A 44 12.61 -10.13 0.93
N THR A 45 12.13 -9.15 0.15
CA THR A 45 12.98 -8.05 -0.33
C THR A 45 13.49 -7.19 0.82
N THR A 46 12.61 -6.86 1.78
CA THR A 46 12.98 -6.07 2.95
C THR A 46 13.98 -6.83 3.83
N ALA A 47 13.78 -8.13 4.06
CA ALA A 47 14.66 -8.96 4.88
C ALA A 47 16.06 -9.07 4.26
N ARG A 48 16.14 -9.33 2.94
CA ARG A 48 17.42 -9.39 2.22
C ARG A 48 18.16 -8.05 2.29
N HIS A 49 17.49 -6.95 1.99
CA HIS A 49 18.09 -5.61 2.08
C HIS A 49 18.56 -5.30 3.51
N ALA A 50 17.74 -5.64 4.51
CA ALA A 50 18.07 -5.43 5.90
C ALA A 50 19.29 -6.24 6.34
N LYS A 51 19.41 -7.49 5.86
CA LYS A 51 20.56 -8.36 6.11
C LYS A 51 21.84 -7.82 5.46
N GLU A 52 21.77 -7.41 4.20
CA GLU A 52 22.90 -6.86 3.43
C GLU A 52 23.45 -5.58 4.08
N LYS A 53 22.58 -4.76 4.67
CA LYS A 53 22.94 -3.52 5.36
C LYS A 53 23.33 -3.71 6.83
N GLY A 54 23.19 -4.91 7.37
CA GLY A 54 23.58 -5.24 8.75
C GLY A 54 22.61 -4.71 9.82
N PHE A 55 21.33 -4.58 9.52
CA PHE A 55 20.32 -4.23 10.52
C PHE A 55 20.01 -5.42 11.46
N ASP A 56 19.53 -5.11 12.67
CA ASP A 56 19.22 -6.11 13.71
C ASP A 56 17.93 -6.88 13.45
N ALA A 57 16.95 -6.24 12.79
CA ALA A 57 15.63 -6.79 12.52
C ALA A 57 14.95 -6.06 11.35
N PHE A 58 13.88 -6.64 10.82
CA PHE A 58 13.01 -5.98 9.84
C PHE A 58 11.55 -6.02 10.27
N CYS A 59 10.75 -5.08 9.75
CA CYS A 59 9.33 -4.92 10.09
C CYS A 59 8.57 -4.39 8.85
N SER A 60 7.25 -4.21 8.95
CA SER A 60 6.43 -3.68 7.88
C SER A 60 5.41 -2.66 8.37
N THR A 61 5.21 -1.60 7.59
CA THR A 61 4.16 -0.60 7.82
C THR A 61 2.76 -1.15 7.60
N LEU A 62 2.62 -2.31 6.96
CA LEU A 62 1.34 -3.03 6.81
C LEU A 62 0.68 -3.33 8.16
N LEU A 63 1.48 -3.45 9.23
CA LEU A 63 1.04 -3.68 10.61
C LEU A 63 0.27 -2.48 11.22
N PHE A 64 0.19 -1.34 10.54
CA PHE A 64 -0.72 -0.24 10.92
C PHE A 64 -2.14 -0.42 10.40
N SER A 65 -2.33 -1.23 9.35
CA SER A 65 -3.62 -1.33 8.69
C SER A 65 -4.55 -2.31 9.42
N LYS A 66 -5.80 -1.88 9.63
CA LYS A 66 -6.88 -2.73 10.15
C LYS A 66 -7.41 -3.73 9.13
N GLN A 67 -7.09 -3.54 7.84
CA GLN A 67 -7.59 -4.36 6.73
C GLN A 67 -6.63 -5.47 6.33
N GLN A 68 -5.36 -5.41 6.75
CA GLN A 68 -4.38 -6.43 6.41
C GLN A 68 -4.51 -7.63 7.35
N ASP A 69 -4.15 -8.80 6.86
CA ASP A 69 -4.14 -10.03 7.65
C ASP A 69 -2.83 -10.10 8.46
N HIS A 70 -2.91 -9.67 9.71
CA HIS A 70 -1.74 -9.59 10.60
C HIS A 70 -1.19 -10.96 10.97
N GLU A 71 -2.04 -11.99 11.07
CA GLU A 71 -1.60 -13.34 11.42
C GLU A 71 -0.76 -13.92 10.28
N LYS A 72 -1.21 -13.75 9.03
CA LYS A 72 -0.42 -14.13 7.85
C LYS A 72 0.89 -13.35 7.75
N ILE A 73 0.86 -12.03 7.93
CA ILE A 73 2.08 -11.20 7.92
C ILE A 73 3.06 -11.67 9.02
N ARG A 74 2.56 -11.96 10.22
CA ARG A 74 3.38 -12.44 11.34
C ARG A 74 4.02 -13.79 11.02
N GLU A 75 3.24 -14.74 10.52
CA GLU A 75 3.73 -16.08 10.18
C GLU A 75 4.76 -16.02 9.05
N MET A 76 4.43 -15.36 7.94
CA MET A 76 5.33 -15.22 6.79
C MET A 76 6.59 -14.46 7.14
N GLY A 77 6.47 -13.35 7.88
CA GLY A 77 7.61 -12.56 8.33
C GLY A 77 8.56 -13.39 9.21
N LYS A 78 8.01 -14.20 10.14
CA LYS A 78 8.80 -15.13 10.94
C LYS A 78 9.55 -16.14 10.07
N GLN A 79 8.86 -16.80 9.14
CA GLN A 79 9.46 -17.79 8.24
C GLN A 79 10.58 -17.18 7.38
N ILE A 80 10.33 -16.01 6.78
CA ILE A 80 11.32 -15.29 5.97
C ILE A 80 12.52 -14.87 6.82
N GLY A 81 12.29 -14.46 8.06
CA GLY A 81 13.36 -14.09 8.98
C GLY A 81 14.26 -15.27 9.35
N GLU A 82 13.66 -16.44 9.59
CA GLU A 82 14.39 -17.70 9.79
C GLU A 82 15.22 -18.08 8.55
N GLN A 83 14.65 -17.96 7.34
CA GLN A 83 15.34 -18.27 6.08
C GLN A 83 16.48 -17.31 5.76
N THR A 84 16.30 -16.02 6.05
CA THR A 84 17.28 -14.96 5.70
C THR A 84 18.31 -14.73 6.81
N GLY A 85 18.04 -15.23 8.02
CA GLY A 85 18.91 -15.04 9.18
C GLY A 85 18.86 -13.61 9.74
N ILE A 86 17.70 -12.95 9.68
CA ILE A 86 17.41 -11.67 10.32
C ILE A 86 15.99 -11.72 10.91
N PRO A 87 15.77 -11.40 12.20
CA PRO A 87 14.47 -11.55 12.82
C PRO A 87 13.43 -10.57 12.26
N PHE A 88 12.18 -11.05 12.13
CA PHE A 88 11.03 -10.20 11.87
C PHE A 88 10.42 -9.70 13.18
N GLU A 89 10.38 -8.38 13.34
CA GLU A 89 9.80 -7.73 14.51
C GLU A 89 8.31 -7.46 14.28
N TYR A 90 7.45 -8.32 14.81
CA TYR A 90 6.00 -8.11 14.77
C TYR A 90 5.52 -7.26 15.94
N ARG A 91 4.74 -6.21 15.64
CA ARG A 91 4.00 -5.41 16.63
C ARG A 91 2.64 -4.99 16.08
N ASP A 92 1.62 -5.05 16.91
CA ASP A 92 0.28 -4.62 16.53
C ASP A 92 0.11 -3.11 16.71
N TYR A 93 0.15 -2.38 15.60
CA TYR A 93 -0.01 -0.93 15.57
C TYR A 93 -1.44 -0.47 15.20
N ARG A 94 -2.42 -1.38 15.12
CA ARG A 94 -3.80 -1.03 14.70
C ARG A 94 -4.46 0.00 15.61
N HIS A 95 -4.07 0.02 16.89
CA HIS A 95 -4.55 0.99 17.88
C HIS A 95 -4.10 2.43 17.55
N LEU A 96 -2.98 2.61 16.84
CA LEU A 96 -2.47 3.92 16.40
C LEU A 96 -3.09 4.40 15.07
N CYS A 97 -3.89 3.56 14.41
CA CYS A 97 -4.45 3.86 13.09
C CYS A 97 -5.34 5.11 13.08
N GLU A 98 -6.05 5.42 14.17
CA GLU A 98 -6.90 6.61 14.24
C GLU A 98 -6.08 7.88 14.53
N CYS A 99 -5.19 7.86 15.51
CA CYS A 99 -4.38 9.04 15.83
C CYS A 99 -3.41 9.40 14.69
N SER A 100 -2.90 8.41 13.94
CA SER A 100 -2.06 8.67 12.76
C SER A 100 -2.80 9.47 11.69
N LYS A 101 -4.14 9.37 11.63
CA LYS A 101 -4.94 10.14 10.67
C LYS A 101 -4.83 11.63 10.91
N ASP A 102 -4.97 12.02 12.17
CA ASP A 102 -4.93 13.41 12.60
C ASP A 102 -3.51 13.98 12.48
N ILE A 103 -2.50 13.17 12.82
CA ILE A 103 -1.09 13.55 12.68
C ILE A 103 -0.76 13.81 11.20
N ALA A 104 -1.12 12.88 10.31
CA ALA A 104 -0.86 13.02 8.88
C ALA A 104 -1.60 14.23 8.28
N LYS A 105 -2.83 14.50 8.72
CA LYS A 105 -3.58 15.70 8.30
C LYS A 105 -2.89 16.99 8.76
N LYS A 106 -2.47 17.07 10.03
CA LYS A 106 -1.75 18.22 10.59
C LYS A 106 -0.42 18.48 9.88
N LYS A 107 0.30 17.43 9.52
CA LYS A 107 1.57 17.49 8.80
C LYS A 107 1.41 17.58 7.26
N MET A 108 0.18 17.65 6.75
CA MET A 108 -0.12 17.66 5.30
C MET A 108 0.58 16.53 4.52
N LEU A 109 0.67 15.35 5.13
CA LEU A 109 1.28 14.18 4.51
C LEU A 109 0.32 13.55 3.50
N TYR A 110 0.87 13.04 2.41
CA TYR A 110 0.11 12.21 1.49
C TYR A 110 -0.44 10.99 2.22
N ARG A 111 -1.70 10.68 1.95
CA ARG A 111 -2.40 9.55 2.55
C ARG A 111 -3.04 8.70 1.48
N GLN A 112 -2.42 7.55 1.26
CA GLN A 112 -2.94 6.54 0.38
C GLN A 112 -4.19 5.89 0.99
N SER A 113 -5.23 5.69 0.17
CA SER A 113 -6.49 5.04 0.59
C SER A 113 -6.61 3.60 0.08
N TYR A 114 -5.49 2.98 -0.26
CA TYR A 114 -5.34 1.62 -0.79
C TYR A 114 -4.00 1.05 -0.31
N CYS A 115 -3.78 -0.27 -0.41
CA CYS A 115 -2.67 -0.92 0.30
C CYS A 115 -1.28 -0.70 -0.33
N GLY A 116 -1.18 -0.14 -1.54
CA GLY A 116 0.08 -0.03 -2.27
C GLY A 116 0.16 -0.84 -3.56
N CYS A 117 -0.74 -1.80 -3.80
CA CYS A 117 -0.75 -2.57 -5.05
C CYS A 117 -1.72 -1.98 -6.09
N ILE A 118 -1.39 -2.19 -7.35
CA ILE A 118 -2.19 -1.76 -8.52
C ILE A 118 -3.61 -2.33 -8.49
N PHE A 119 -3.79 -3.52 -7.92
CA PHE A 119 -5.12 -4.12 -7.81
C PHE A 119 -5.99 -3.45 -6.75
N SER A 120 -5.43 -3.11 -5.59
CA SER A 120 -6.14 -2.34 -4.55
C SER A 120 -6.42 -0.90 -5.02
N GLU A 121 -5.54 -0.33 -5.84
CA GLU A 121 -5.78 0.93 -6.55
C GLU A 121 -6.96 0.82 -7.52
N PHE A 122 -6.96 -0.20 -8.38
CA PHE A 122 -8.06 -0.47 -9.31
C PHE A 122 -9.38 -0.67 -8.56
N GLU A 123 -9.42 -1.51 -7.52
CA GLU A 123 -10.60 -1.73 -6.69
C GLU A 123 -11.12 -0.45 -6.05
N ARG A 124 -10.20 0.47 -5.67
CA ARG A 124 -10.55 1.77 -5.10
C ARG A 124 -11.18 2.69 -6.15
N PHE A 125 -10.68 2.68 -7.38
CA PHE A 125 -11.04 3.64 -8.42
C PHE A 125 -11.96 3.10 -9.53
N LYS A 126 -12.30 1.81 -9.54
CA LYS A 126 -13.19 1.21 -10.55
C LYS A 126 -14.57 1.86 -10.61
N ASP A 127 -15.09 2.31 -9.46
CA ASP A 127 -16.42 2.92 -9.33
C ASP A 127 -16.38 4.46 -9.35
N THR A 128 -15.23 5.07 -9.63
CA THR A 128 -15.10 6.54 -9.69
C THR A 128 -15.77 7.17 -10.91
N THR A 129 -16.50 6.37 -11.70
CA THR A 129 -17.42 6.85 -12.74
C THR A 129 -18.49 7.81 -12.21
N ARG A 130 -18.70 7.88 -10.88
CA ARG A 130 -19.48 8.95 -10.22
C ARG A 130 -19.02 10.39 -10.52
N ASN A 131 -17.78 10.59 -10.99
CA ASN A 131 -17.26 11.89 -11.40
C ASN A 131 -16.85 11.95 -12.88
N LEU A 132 -17.26 10.97 -13.71
CA LEU A 132 -17.10 11.13 -15.15
C LEU A 132 -17.92 12.35 -15.59
N TYR A 133 -17.30 13.21 -16.40
CA TYR A 133 -17.98 14.33 -17.01
C TYR A 133 -19.24 13.83 -17.75
N GLU A 134 -20.42 14.12 -17.21
CA GLU A 134 -21.72 13.71 -17.75
C GLU A 134 -22.16 14.61 -18.91
N GLY A 135 -21.23 14.97 -19.81
CA GLY A 135 -21.52 15.84 -20.95
C GLY A 135 -22.59 15.31 -21.90
N TRP A 136 -22.89 14.02 -21.85
CA TRP A 136 -23.99 13.39 -22.56
C TRP A 136 -25.37 13.81 -22.02
N LYS A 137 -25.52 14.03 -20.70
CA LYS A 137 -26.76 14.56 -20.11
C LYS A 137 -27.06 16.00 -20.54
N LEU A 138 -26.02 16.79 -20.85
CA LEU A 138 -26.19 18.13 -21.43
C LEU A 138 -26.74 18.07 -22.86
N LYS A 139 -26.35 17.06 -23.66
CA LYS A 139 -26.86 16.87 -25.02
C LYS A 139 -28.32 16.43 -25.03
N GLU A 140 -28.74 15.55 -24.13
CA GLU A 140 -30.14 15.10 -24.00
C GLU A 140 -31.10 16.23 -23.57
N ASN A 141 -30.65 17.13 -22.69
CA ASN A 141 -31.43 18.30 -22.27
C ASN A 141 -31.57 19.36 -23.38
N LEU A 142 -30.62 19.43 -24.31
CA LEU A 142 -30.69 20.31 -25.48
C LEU A 142 -31.66 19.77 -26.55
N THR A 143 -31.70 18.44 -26.75
CA THR A 143 -32.65 17.81 -27.68
C THR A 143 -34.09 17.80 -27.16
N ASN A 144 -34.30 17.71 -25.84
CA ASN A 144 -35.64 17.70 -25.25
C ASN A 144 -36.26 19.11 -25.11
N ASN A 145 -35.46 20.18 -25.06
CA ASN A 145 -35.93 21.57 -25.04
C ASN A 145 -36.05 22.19 -26.45
N SER A 146 -35.82 21.42 -27.51
CA SER A 146 -35.95 21.86 -28.91
C SER A 146 -37.05 21.12 -29.68
N ALA A 147 -37.88 20.34 -28.99
CA ALA A 147 -39.15 19.84 -29.52
C ALA A 147 -40.26 20.89 -29.26
N PRO A 148 -41.01 21.34 -30.29
CA PRO A 148 -42.07 22.33 -30.17
C PRO A 148 -43.30 21.83 -29.39
#